data_AF-A0A7V9QHR2-F1
#
_entry.id   AF-A0A7V9QHR2-F1
#
_cell.length_a   1.000
_cell.length_b   1.000
_cell.length_c   1.000
_cell.angle_alpha   90.00
_cell.angle_beta   90.00
_cell.angle_gamma   90.00
#
_symmetry.space_group_name_H-M   'P 1'
#
loop_
_entity.id
_entity.type
_entity.pdbx_description
1 polymer ?
#
loop_
_entity_poly.entity_id
_entity_poly.type
_entity_poly.pdbx_seq_one_letter_code
_entity_poly.pdbx_strand_id
1 'polypeptide(L)'
;MGARILPRPVRRYRRSAEARGCVRRSADHHPDVDLADATLNSSGVPWHSIYYQNNYPRLQRAKAKWDPRDVFNHALSIRPG
;
A
#
# COMPACT_ATOMS: atom_id res chain seq x y z
N MET A 1 34.51 -20.56 -42.22
CA MET A 1 33.95 -20.90 -40.89
C MET A 1 33.31 -19.64 -40.32
N GLY A 2 31.98 -19.52 -40.35
CA GLY A 2 31.26 -18.36 -39.80
C GLY A 2 30.18 -18.84 -38.84
N ALA A 3 30.34 -18.55 -37.55
CA ALA A 3 29.36 -18.92 -36.52
C ALA A 3 28.20 -17.91 -36.53
N ARG A 4 27.00 -18.38 -36.92
CA ARG A 4 25.75 -17.62 -36.76
C ARG A 4 25.36 -17.61 -35.28
N ILE A 5 25.36 -16.44 -34.66
CA ILE A 5 24.77 -16.22 -33.33
C ILE A 5 23.25 -16.21 -33.51
N LEU A 6 22.55 -17.22 -32.99
CA LEU A 6 21.09 -17.22 -32.93
C LEU A 6 20.63 -16.32 -31.76
N PRO A 7 19.63 -15.44 -31.96
CA PRO A 7 19.11 -14.63 -30.86
C PRO A 7 18.40 -15.52 -29.84
N ARG A 8 18.80 -15.43 -28.57
CA ARG A 8 18.10 -16.09 -27.47
C ARG A 8 16.69 -15.52 -27.31
N PRO A 9 15.67 -16.34 -27.05
CA PRO A 9 14.32 -15.83 -26.87
C PRO A 9 14.28 -14.97 -25.59
N VAL A 10 14.05 -13.68 -25.76
CA VAL A 10 13.70 -12.78 -24.66
C VAL A 10 12.41 -13.29 -24.04
N ARG A 11 12.50 -13.74 -22.78
CA ARG A 11 11.36 -14.15 -21.98
C ARG A 11 10.39 -12.97 -21.89
N ARG A 12 9.33 -12.96 -22.71
CA ARG A 12 8.24 -11.99 -22.57
C ARG A 12 7.67 -12.15 -21.17
N TYR A 13 7.88 -11.15 -20.32
CA TYR A 13 7.15 -11.04 -19.06
C TYR A 13 5.68 -10.86 -19.42
N ARG A 14 4.90 -11.93 -19.29
CA ARG A 14 3.44 -11.88 -19.42
C ARG A 14 2.96 -10.94 -18.31
N ARG A 15 2.52 -9.71 -18.67
CA ARG A 15 1.69 -8.91 -17.77
C ARG A 15 0.43 -9.73 -17.54
N SER A 16 0.35 -10.41 -16.40
CA SER A 16 -0.91 -10.94 -15.91
C SER A 16 -1.76 -9.74 -15.53
N ALA A 17 -2.68 -9.37 -16.41
CA ALA A 17 -3.65 -8.29 -16.22
C ALA A 17 -4.81 -8.75 -15.33
N GLU A 18 -4.49 -9.30 -14.16
CA GLU A 18 -5.49 -9.67 -13.14
C GLU A 18 -5.11 -9.05 -11.79
N ALA A 19 -4.74 -7.76 -11.83
CA ALA A 19 -4.69 -6.91 -10.65
C ALA A 19 -6.11 -6.43 -10.34
N ARG A 20 -6.94 -7.31 -9.75
CA ARG A 20 -8.09 -6.83 -8.98
C ARG A 20 -7.54 -6.12 -7.73
N GLY A 21 -7.52 -4.79 -7.75
CA GLY A 21 -7.35 -3.96 -6.54
C GLY A 21 -5.94 -3.77 -6.00
N CYS A 22 -4.88 -3.92 -6.81
CA CYS A 22 -3.52 -3.64 -6.33
C CYS A 22 -3.25 -2.13 -6.34
N VAL A 23 -3.59 -1.44 -5.25
CA VAL A 23 -2.96 -0.16 -4.90
C VAL A 23 -1.47 -0.44 -4.81
N ARG A 24 -0.68 0.08 -5.75
CA ARG A 24 0.78 0.05 -5.64
C ARG A 24 1.13 0.72 -4.32
N ARG A 25 1.80 -0.03 -3.44
CA ARG A 25 2.20 0.41 -2.10
C ARG A 25 2.83 1.82 -2.18
N SER A 26 2.24 2.79 -1.50
CA SER A 26 2.96 4.02 -1.16
C SER A 26 4.00 3.66 -0.11
N ALA A 27 5.23 4.13 -0.28
CA ALA A 27 6.29 3.84 0.68
C ALA A 27 5.88 4.37 2.07
N ASP A 28 5.82 3.47 3.06
CA ASP A 28 5.37 3.74 4.44
C ASP A 28 6.13 4.88 5.13
N HIS A 29 7.25 5.34 4.56
CA HIS A 29 8.10 6.39 5.11
C HIS A 29 7.80 7.81 4.59
N HIS A 30 6.88 7.95 3.64
CA HIS A 30 6.46 9.25 3.10
C HIS A 30 5.00 9.49 3.47
N PRO A 31 4.71 9.98 4.69
CA PRO A 31 3.34 10.28 5.09
C PRO A 31 2.82 11.48 4.31
N ASP A 32 1.64 11.31 3.73
CA ASP A 32 0.92 12.36 3.00
C ASP A 32 -0.51 12.49 3.55
N VAL A 33 -0.76 13.61 4.24
CA VAL A 33 -2.05 13.87 4.91
C VAL A 33 -3.18 14.12 3.91
N ASP A 34 -2.86 14.48 2.67
CA ASP A 34 -3.84 14.73 1.61
C ASP A 34 -4.62 13.45 1.28
N LEU A 35 -4.05 12.28 1.56
CA LEU A 35 -4.73 10.98 1.41
C LEU A 35 -5.93 10.79 2.35
N ALA A 36 -5.99 11.55 3.45
CA ALA A 36 -7.13 11.55 4.38
C ALA A 36 -8.19 12.60 4.01
N ASP A 37 -7.89 13.54 3.11
CA ASP A 37 -8.83 14.54 2.63
C ASP A 37 -9.63 13.99 1.45
N ALA A 38 -10.96 13.88 1.60
CA ALA A 38 -11.84 13.37 0.55
C ALA A 38 -11.90 14.29 -0.69
N THR A 39 -11.55 15.56 -0.57
CA THR A 39 -11.48 16.51 -1.70
C THR A 39 -10.23 16.30 -2.56
N LEU A 40 -9.17 15.75 -1.97
CA LEU A 40 -7.89 15.46 -2.64
C LEU A 40 -7.77 13.98 -3.03
N ASN A 41 -8.30 13.07 -2.20
CA ASN A 41 -8.34 11.63 -2.45
C ASN A 41 -9.66 11.20 -3.11
N SER A 42 -9.70 11.28 -4.44
CA SER A 42 -10.84 10.85 -5.26
C SER A 42 -10.94 9.34 -5.49
N SER A 43 -10.03 8.54 -4.90
CA SER A 43 -9.97 7.09 -5.17
C SER A 43 -11.07 6.29 -4.46
N GLY A 44 -11.72 6.87 -3.44
CA GLY A 44 -12.65 6.15 -2.56
C GLY A 44 -11.98 5.11 -1.65
N VAL A 45 -10.64 4.99 -1.71
CA VAL A 45 -9.85 4.10 -0.85
C VAL A 45 -9.36 4.90 0.35
N PRO A 46 -9.65 4.47 1.59
CA PRO A 46 -9.17 5.18 2.77
C PRO A 46 -7.65 5.07 2.89
N TRP A 47 -7.00 6.12 3.42
CA TRP A 47 -5.53 6.21 3.54
C TRP A 47 -4.89 4.98 4.20
N HIS A 48 -5.54 4.40 5.21
CA HIS A 48 -5.00 3.25 5.94
C HIS A 48 -4.94 1.98 5.09
N SER A 49 -5.78 1.86 4.07
CA SER A 49 -5.74 0.74 3.11
C SER A 49 -4.61 0.90 2.11
N ILE A 50 -4.17 2.13 1.85
CA ILE A 50 -3.02 2.44 0.98
C ILE A 50 -1.70 2.04 1.67
N TYR A 51 -1.55 2.37 2.97
CA TYR A 51 -0.36 2.04 3.75
C TYR A 51 -0.38 0.61 4.32
N TYR A 52 -1.44 0.25 5.05
CA TYR A 52 -1.46 -0.98 5.85
C TYR A 52 -2.23 -2.14 5.20
N GLN A 53 -3.01 -1.87 4.15
CA GLN A 53 -3.82 -2.89 3.47
C GLN A 53 -4.63 -3.72 4.49
N ASN A 54 -4.62 -5.04 4.34
CA ASN A 54 -5.33 -5.98 5.20
C ASN A 54 -4.75 -6.08 6.63
N ASN A 55 -3.62 -5.43 6.92
CA ASN A 55 -3.05 -5.43 8.27
C ASN A 55 -3.71 -4.42 9.21
N TYR A 56 -4.47 -3.46 8.70
CA TYR A 56 -5.04 -2.39 9.51
C TYR A 56 -5.84 -2.91 10.73
N PRO A 57 -6.74 -3.92 10.63
CA PRO A 57 -7.46 -4.43 11.80
C PRO A 57 -6.56 -5.04 12.89
N ARG A 58 -5.42 -5.64 12.50
CA ARG A 58 -4.44 -6.16 13.47
C ARG A 58 -3.73 -5.01 14.19
N LEU A 59 -3.45 -3.92 13.49
CA LEU A 59 -2.84 -2.72 14.06
C LEU A 59 -3.82 -2.00 15.00
N GLN A 60 -5.11 -1.95 14.68
CA GLN A 60 -6.12 -1.38 15.58
C GLN A 60 -6.20 -2.15 16.91
N ARG A 61 -6.13 -3.48 16.88
CA ARG A 61 -6.06 -4.31 18.10
C ARG A 61 -4.79 -4.06 18.92
N ALA A 62 -3.65 -3.86 18.25
CA ALA A 62 -2.40 -3.52 18.93
C ALA A 62 -2.48 -2.12 19.58
N LYS A 63 -3.03 -1.13 18.87
CA LYS A 63 -3.26 0.22 19.37
C LYS A 63 -4.16 0.21 20.60
N ALA A 64 -5.30 -0.49 20.55
CA ALA A 64 -6.21 -0.62 21.68
C ALA A 64 -5.57 -1.31 22.90
N LYS A 65 -4.68 -2.29 22.68
CA LYS A 65 -3.98 -3.00 23.77
C LYS A 65 -2.89 -2.15 24.42
N TRP A 66 -2.09 -1.45 23.63
CA TRP A 66 -0.86 -0.81 24.09
C TRP A 66 -1.01 0.70 24.34
N ASP A 67 -1.96 1.34 23.69
CA ASP A 67 -2.28 2.76 23.87
C ASP A 67 -3.81 2.98 23.96
N PRO A 68 -4.46 2.47 25.02
CA PRO A 68 -5.90 2.58 25.20
C PRO A 68 -6.38 4.03 25.41
N ARG A 69 -5.46 4.94 25.74
CA ARG A 69 -5.75 6.36 25.97
C ARG A 69 -5.49 7.23 24.74
N ASP A 70 -5.10 6.61 23.61
CA ASP A 70 -4.74 7.26 22.36
C ASP A 70 -3.74 8.42 22.53
N VAL A 71 -2.75 8.25 23.40
CA VAL A 71 -1.73 9.27 23.72
C VAL A 71 -0.83 9.52 22.51
N PHE A 72 -0.48 8.48 21.76
CA PHE A 72 0.39 8.58 20.60
C PHE A 72 -0.43 8.76 19.32
N ASN A 73 -0.84 9.99 19.03
CA ASN A 73 -1.73 10.31 17.91
C ASN A 73 -1.21 11.46 17.02
N HIS A 74 -1.46 11.36 15.72
CA HIS A 74 -1.25 12.38 14.68
C HIS A 74 -2.27 12.17 13.54
N ALA A 75 -2.24 13.01 12.51
CA ALA A 75 -3.23 13.04 11.42
C ALA A 75 -3.50 11.68 10.74
N LEU A 76 -2.45 10.85 10.57
CA LEU A 76 -2.51 9.51 9.97
C LEU A 76 -2.23 8.40 11.00
N SER A 77 -2.64 8.60 12.25
CA SER A 77 -2.53 7.55 13.27
C SER A 77 -3.59 6.46 13.10
N ILE A 78 -3.20 5.24 13.45
CA ILE A 78 -4.13 4.12 13.62
C ILE A 78 -5.14 4.48 14.70
N ARG A 79 -6.42 4.41 14.35
CA ARG A 79 -7.51 4.63 15.31
C ARG A 79 -7.82 3.34 16.07
N PRO A 80 -8.00 3.37 17.40
CA PRO A 80 -8.45 2.20 18.14
C PRO A 80 -9.79 1.71 17.55
N GLY A 81 -9.93 0.40 17.42
CA GLY A 81 -11.12 -0.26 16.88
C GLY A 81 -12.10 -0.67 17.96
#